data_AF-A0A369T0Z3-F1
#
_entry.id   AF-A0A369T0Z3-F1
#
_cell.length_a   1.000
_cell.length_b   1.000
_cell.length_c   1.000
_cell.angle_alpha   90.00
_cell.angle_beta   90.00
_cell.angle_gamma   90.00
#
_symmetry.space_group_name_H-M   'P 1'
#
loop_
_entity.id
_entity.type
_entity.pdbx_description
1 polymer ?
#
loop_
_entity_poly.entity_id
_entity_poly.type
_entity_poly.pdbx_seq_one_letter_code
_entity_poly.pdbx_strand_id
1 'polypeptide(L)'
;LRSLTEVRRVLKNDGIAIISVWALFQPRFFKKFPEMLLNILRGRSPGDVYVPWRRGDRVLPRYYHLFTRSEFLSLLRRAGFSEIRYYGRSFKSRFFVENHVAIVRK
;
A
#
# COMPACT_ATOMS: atom_id res chain seq x y z
N LEU A 1 -7.79 -5.09 -5.76
CA LEU A 1 -7.72 -5.99 -6.94
C LEU A 1 -8.23 -5.32 -8.21
N ARG A 2 -9.51 -4.90 -8.28
CA ARG A 2 -10.11 -4.29 -9.47
C ARG A 2 -9.25 -3.20 -10.12
N SER A 3 -8.72 -2.26 -9.33
CA SER A 3 -7.83 -1.20 -9.83
C SER A 3 -6.57 -1.74 -10.53
N LEU A 4 -5.97 -2.81 -10.00
CA LEU A 4 -4.79 -3.44 -10.61
C LEU A 4 -5.14 -4.19 -11.89
N THR A 5 -6.30 -4.83 -11.95
CA THR A 5 -6.83 -5.46 -13.17
C THR A 5 -7.04 -4.43 -14.28
N GLU A 6 -7.57 -3.24 -13.94
CA GLU A 6 -7.70 -2.15 -14.91
C GLU A 6 -6.36 -1.62 -15.39
N VAL A 7 -5.38 -1.45 -14.49
CA VAL A 7 -4.00 -1.09 -14.89
C VAL A 7 -3.45 -2.13 -15.88
N ARG A 8 -3.61 -3.43 -15.60
CA ARG A 8 -3.19 -4.50 -16.50
C ARG A 8 -3.89 -4.41 -17.86
N ARG A 9 -5.21 -4.17 -17.86
CA ARG A 9 -6.02 -4.13 -19.08
C ARG A 9 -5.53 -3.04 -20.04
N VAL A 10 -5.22 -1.85 -19.54
CA VAL A 10 -4.82 -0.68 -20.35
C VAL A 10 -3.35 -0.70 -20.79
N LEU A 11 -2.49 -1.50 -20.15
CA LEU A 11 -1.13 -1.69 -20.62
C LEU A 11 -1.09 -2.40 -21.97
N LYS A 12 -0.12 -2.03 -22.82
CA LYS A 12 0.24 -2.81 -24.01
C LYS A 12 0.77 -4.20 -23.62
N ASN A 13 0.75 -5.14 -24.55
CA ASN A 13 1.41 -6.43 -24.35
C ASN A 13 2.90 -6.20 -24.01
N ASP A 14 3.40 -6.96 -23.04
CA ASP A 14 4.75 -6.80 -22.45
C ASP A 14 5.03 -5.44 -21.79
N GLY A 15 3.99 -4.62 -21.64
CA GLY A 15 4.05 -3.31 -20.99
C GLY A 15 4.45 -3.42 -19.52
N ILE A 16 5.24 -2.46 -19.06
CA ILE A 16 5.74 -2.41 -17.69
C ILE A 16 4.93 -1.38 -16.89
N ALA A 17 4.52 -1.74 -15.68
CA ALA A 17 4.00 -0.80 -14.69
C ALA A 17 4.92 -0.73 -13.47
N ILE A 18 5.07 0.48 -12.94
CA ILE A 18 5.73 0.75 -11.66
C ILE A 18 4.64 1.18 -10.69
N ILE A 19 4.43 0.38 -9.64
CA ILE A 19 3.34 0.57 -8.68
C ILE A 19 3.96 0.77 -7.31
N SER A 20 3.53 1.83 -6.61
CA SER A 20 3.97 2.13 -5.25
C SER A 20 2.78 2.24 -4.32
N VAL A 21 2.90 1.66 -3.11
CA VAL A 21 1.89 1.71 -2.06
C VAL A 21 2.55 1.98 -0.71
N TRP A 22 1.82 2.59 0.21
CA TRP A 22 2.34 2.91 1.55
C TRP A 22 2.45 1.65 2.40
N ALA A 23 3.62 1.46 3.01
CA ALA A 23 3.87 0.31 3.88
C ALA A 23 3.18 0.47 5.24
N LEU A 24 2.68 -0.63 5.80
CA LEU A 24 2.05 -0.66 7.12
C LEU A 24 3.03 -0.36 8.26
N PHE A 25 4.20 -1.00 8.23
CA PHE A 25 5.16 -0.99 9.33
C PHE A 25 6.06 0.25 9.27
N GLN A 26 5.53 1.40 9.71
CA GLN A 26 6.29 2.65 9.83
C GLN A 26 6.17 3.21 11.25
N PRO A 27 7.26 3.76 11.84
CA PRO A 27 7.23 4.30 13.20
C PRO A 27 6.13 5.36 13.42
N ARG A 28 5.84 6.18 12.40
CA ARG A 28 4.77 7.20 12.47
C ARG A 28 3.36 6.64 12.68
N PHE A 29 3.14 5.37 12.36
CA PHE A 29 1.85 4.69 12.54
C PHE A 29 1.81 3.85 13.82
N PHE A 30 2.87 3.81 14.62
CA PHE A 30 2.88 2.97 15.82
C PHE A 30 1.82 3.37 16.85
N LYS A 31 1.53 4.68 16.95
CA LYS A 31 0.42 5.19 17.79
C LYS A 31 -0.97 4.73 17.30
N LYS A 32 -1.07 4.20 16.08
CA LYS A 32 -2.30 3.68 15.47
C LYS A 32 -2.44 2.17 15.60
N PHE A 33 -1.45 1.45 16.11
CA PHE A 33 -1.53 -0.02 16.28
C PHE A 33 -2.74 -0.49 17.10
N PRO A 34 -3.17 0.17 18.19
CA PRO A 34 -4.38 -0.23 18.89
C PRO A 34 -5.63 -0.18 18.00
N GLU A 35 -5.75 0.85 17.17
CA GLU A 35 -6.83 1.01 16.18
C GLU A 35 -6.76 -0.10 15.11
N MET A 36 -5.56 -0.42 14.62
CA MET A 36 -5.33 -1.50 13.65
C MET A 36 -5.70 -2.88 14.24
N LEU A 37 -5.38 -3.13 15.51
CA LEU A 37 -5.73 -4.38 16.19
C LEU A 37 -7.25 -4.50 16.38
N LEU A 38 -7.91 -3.41 16.78
CA LEU A 38 -9.37 -3.34 16.84
C LEU A 38 -10.03 -3.57 15.47
N ASN A 39 -9.42 -3.10 14.37
CA ASN A 39 -9.91 -3.37 13.03
C ASN A 39 -9.90 -4.87 12.69
N ILE A 40 -8.85 -5.61 13.09
CA ILE A 40 -8.80 -7.08 12.92
C ILE A 40 -9.97 -7.74 13.65
N LEU A 41 -10.20 -7.36 14.92
CA LEU A 41 -11.31 -7.91 15.73
C LEU A 41 -12.69 -7.59 15.14
N ARG A 42 -12.80 -6.48 14.38
CA ARG A 42 -14.02 -6.04 13.70
C ARG A 42 -14.16 -6.59 12.27
N GLY A 43 -13.26 -7.47 11.83
CA GLY A 43 -13.26 -8.02 10.47
C GLY A 43 -12.90 -7.00 9.38
N ARG A 44 -12.24 -5.89 9.74
CA ARG A 44 -11.73 -4.87 8.80
C ARG A 44 -10.25 -5.11 8.50
N SER A 45 -9.71 -4.46 7.47
CA SER A 45 -8.29 -4.59 7.20
C SER A 45 -7.48 -3.86 8.28
N PRO A 46 -6.43 -4.48 8.86
CA PRO A 46 -5.52 -3.80 9.78
C PRO A 46 -4.84 -2.58 9.15
N GLY A 47 -4.76 -2.52 7.82
CA GLY A 47 -4.19 -1.38 7.09
C GLY A 47 -5.07 -0.15 7.03
N ASP A 48 -6.34 -0.26 7.40
CA ASP A 48 -7.30 0.85 7.32
C ASP A 48 -7.06 1.86 8.44
N VAL A 49 -6.61 3.06 8.09
CA VAL A 49 -6.31 4.12 9.07
C VAL A 49 -6.80 5.48 8.64
N TYR A 50 -7.17 6.29 9.63
CA TYR A 50 -7.41 7.72 9.43
C TYR A 50 -6.19 8.53 9.88
N VAL A 51 -5.59 9.23 8.93
CA VAL A 51 -4.45 10.12 9.14
C VAL A 51 -4.93 11.56 9.13
N PRO A 52 -4.61 12.37 10.17
CA PRO A 52 -4.93 13.79 10.16
C PRO A 52 -4.25 14.50 8.98
N TRP A 53 -5.03 15.19 8.16
CA TRP A 53 -4.54 15.96 7.03
C TRP A 53 -4.98 17.41 7.16
N ARG A 54 -3.99 18.32 7.25
CA ARG A 54 -4.24 19.74 7.41
C ARG A 54 -4.55 20.40 6.05
N ARG A 55 -5.68 21.09 5.98
CA ARG A 55 -6.13 21.88 4.82
C ARG A 55 -6.46 23.30 5.32
N GLY A 56 -5.48 24.20 5.22
CA GLY A 56 -5.55 25.53 5.82
C GLY A 56 -5.67 25.42 7.34
N ASP A 57 -6.72 26.02 7.90
CA ASP A 57 -7.00 26.02 9.33
C ASP A 57 -7.79 24.80 9.82
N ARG A 58 -8.16 23.88 8.91
CA ARG A 58 -8.92 22.67 9.25
C ARG A 58 -8.02 21.45 9.24
N VAL A 59 -8.24 20.54 10.20
CA VAL A 59 -7.65 19.20 10.20
C VAL A 59 -8.76 18.21 9.86
N LEU A 60 -8.61 17.53 8.72
CA LEU A 60 -9.59 16.57 8.22
C LEU A 60 -9.04 15.14 8.35
N PRO A 61 -9.83 14.16 8.76
CA PRO A 61 -9.42 12.76 8.76
C PRO A 61 -9.35 12.26 7.31
N ARG A 62 -8.18 11.81 6.87
CA ARG A 62 -8.01 11.19 5.55
C ARG A 62 -7.85 9.69 5.70
N TYR A 63 -8.69 8.94 5.00
CA TYR A 63 -8.61 7.50 4.94
C TYR A 63 -7.43 7.05 4.08
N TYR A 64 -6.66 6.10 4.60
CA TYR A 64 -5.64 5.37 3.88
C TYR A 64 -5.76 3.88 4.16
N HIS A 65 -5.43 3.08 3.15
CA HIS A 65 -5.21 1.65 3.31
C HIS A 65 -3.71 1.37 3.16
N LEU A 66 -3.07 1.03 4.27
CA LEU A 66 -1.65 0.70 4.34
C LEU A 66 -1.44 -0.79 4.06
N PHE A 67 -0.46 -1.11 3.22
CA PHE A 67 -0.24 -2.47 2.76
C PHE A 67 0.85 -3.16 3.55
N THR A 68 0.66 -4.45 3.80
CA THR A 68 1.79 -5.35 4.06
C THR A 68 2.47 -5.74 2.74
N ARG A 69 3.76 -6.10 2.80
CA ARG A 69 4.48 -6.63 1.62
C ARG A 69 3.73 -7.81 0.99
N SER A 70 3.30 -8.76 1.82
CA SER A 70 2.66 -10.01 1.35
C SER A 70 1.32 -9.75 0.67
N GLU A 71 0.49 -8.87 1.25
CA GLU A 71 -0.78 -8.45 0.66
C GLU A 71 -0.58 -7.76 -0.70
N PHE A 72 0.36 -6.82 -0.77
CA PHE A 72 0.66 -6.10 -2.02
C PHE A 72 1.11 -7.07 -3.13
N LEU A 73 2.06 -7.97 -2.84
CA LEU A 73 2.53 -8.96 -3.81
C LEU A 73 1.43 -9.96 -4.21
N SER A 74 0.58 -10.37 -3.26
CA SER A 74 -0.56 -11.24 -3.56
C SER A 74 -1.55 -10.58 -4.52
N LEU A 75 -1.86 -9.30 -4.30
CA LEU A 75 -2.74 -8.53 -5.18
C LEU A 75 -2.20 -8.37 -6.60
N LEU A 76 -0.89 -8.14 -6.75
CA LEU A 76 -0.25 -8.06 -8.07
C LEU A 76 -0.35 -9.38 -8.83
N ARG A 77 -0.07 -10.51 -8.16
CA ARG A 77 -0.21 -11.86 -8.74
C ARG A 77 -1.65 -12.15 -9.15
N ARG A 78 -2.61 -11.87 -8.26
CA ARG A 78 -4.05 -12.05 -8.53
C ARG A 78 -4.56 -11.17 -9.66
N ALA A 79 -3.96 -10.00 -9.88
CA ALA A 79 -4.28 -9.12 -11.00
C ALA A 79 -3.73 -9.65 -12.34
N GLY A 80 -2.90 -10.71 -12.32
CA GLY A 80 -2.36 -11.37 -13.49
C GLY A 80 -1.00 -10.84 -13.95
N PHE A 81 -0.33 -9.99 -13.17
CA PHE A 81 1.00 -9.48 -13.53
C PHE A 81 2.11 -10.55 -13.39
N SER A 82 3.12 -10.47 -14.26
CA SER A 82 4.31 -11.32 -14.27
C SER A 82 5.58 -10.52 -13.93
N GLU A 83 6.71 -11.22 -13.81
CA GLU A 83 8.05 -10.63 -13.58
C GLU A 83 8.12 -9.60 -12.44
N ILE A 84 7.42 -9.89 -11.33
CA ILE A 84 7.26 -8.96 -10.22
C ILE A 84 8.60 -8.75 -9.50
N ARG A 85 9.22 -7.58 -9.71
CA ARG A 85 10.41 -7.12 -8.98
C ARG A 85 10.00 -6.19 -7.86
N TYR A 86 10.35 -6.54 -6.63
CA TYR A 86 9.97 -5.79 -5.42
C TYR A 86 11.12 -4.97 -4.86
N TYR A 87 10.80 -3.76 -4.41
CA TYR A 87 11.69 -2.86 -3.70
C TYR A 87 10.99 -2.29 -2.48
N GLY A 88 11.65 -2.32 -1.32
CA GLY A 88 11.26 -1.52 -0.17
C GLY A 88 12.01 -0.19 -0.22
N ARG A 89 11.30 0.94 -0.33
CA ARG A 89 11.92 2.26 -0.35
C ARG A 89 11.57 3.05 0.91
N SER A 90 12.58 3.68 1.49
CA SER A 90 12.44 4.60 2.62
C SER A 90 13.40 5.75 2.40
N PHE A 91 12.93 6.98 2.60
CA PHE A 91 13.78 8.16 2.48
C PHE A 91 14.42 8.55 3.82
N LYS A 92 13.90 8.01 4.94
CA LYS A 92 14.27 8.43 6.29
C LYS A 92 14.90 7.34 7.16
N SER A 93 14.67 6.06 6.84
CA SER A 93 15.12 4.94 7.68
C SER A 93 15.66 3.78 6.85
N ARG A 94 16.73 3.12 7.33
CA ARG A 94 17.20 1.86 6.74
C ARG A 94 16.39 0.63 7.17
N PHE A 95 15.69 0.72 8.31
CA PHE A 95 15.02 -0.43 8.94
C PHE A 95 13.53 -0.51 8.61
N PHE A 96 12.88 0.63 8.40
CA PHE A 96 11.45 0.70 8.09
C PHE A 96 11.22 1.21 6.68
N VAL A 97 10.52 0.41 5.89
CA VAL A 97 10.10 0.76 4.54
C VAL A 97 8.93 1.74 4.62
N GLU A 98 8.99 2.85 3.88
CA GLU A 98 7.87 3.80 3.79
C GLU A 98 6.92 3.43 2.64
N ASN A 99 7.48 2.89 1.56
CA ASN A 99 6.73 2.50 0.37
C ASN A 99 7.17 1.11 -0.12
N HIS A 100 6.19 0.24 -0.35
CA HIS A 100 6.38 -0.95 -1.17
C HIS A 100 6.28 -0.55 -2.63
N VAL A 101 7.32 -0.84 -3.41
CA VAL A 101 7.36 -0.55 -4.85
C VAL A 101 7.51 -1.87 -5.59
N ALA A 102 6.74 -2.03 -6.67
CA ALA A 102 6.88 -3.17 -7.57
C ALA A 102 7.00 -2.69 -9.02
N ILE A 103 7.92 -3.29 -9.76
CA ILE A 103 7.98 -3.23 -11.21
C ILE A 103 7.38 -4.55 -11.72
N VAL A 104 6.36 -4.46 -12.56
CA VAL A 104 5.58 -5.61 -13.01
C VAL A 104 5.34 -5.55 -14.53
N ARG A 105 5.20 -6.71 -15.16
CA ARG A 105 4.92 -6.82 -16.61
C ARG A 105 3.50 -7.35 -16.87
N LYS A 106 2.87 -6.83 -17.93
CA LYS A 106 1.64 -7.40 -18.48
C LYS A 106 1.93 -8.75 -19.15
#